data_AF-Q7M455-F1
#
_entry.id   AF-Q7M455-F1
#
_cell.length_a   1.000
_cell.length_b   1.000
_cell.length_c   1.000
_cell.angle_alpha   90.00
_cell.angle_beta   90.00
_cell.angle_gamma   90.00
#
_symmetry.space_group_name_H-M   'P 1'
#
loop_
_entity.id
_entity.type
_entity.pdbx_description
1 polymer ?
#
loop_
_entity_poly.entity_id
_entity_poly.type
_entity_poly.pdbx_seq_one_letter_code
_entity_poly.pdbx_strand_id
1 'polypeptide(L)'
;MSVSAKLDEVTQPANKNLIRSTWNMMVGDRGNGVELMGLLFQRAPDSKIDFKRLGDVSAENIPYNRKLNGHGITLWYALMNFVDQLDSKKDLEDVCRKFAVNHVIRGVLDVKFGWIKEPMAELLRRKCGNDCDDAIQAWWKLIDVICAVLKESKKGVLETIEEVTKPANKGLIRETWNMIAGDRKNGVELMALLFEMAPDSKKDFRRLGDVSPSNIPNNRKLNGHGITLWYALMNFVDQLDNKIDLEDVCRKFAVNHVNRGVLDVKFAWIKEPLAELLRRKCGQTCTDQHIQAWWKLIDVVCAVLEEKK
;
A
#
# COMPACT_ATOMS: atom_id res chain seq x y z
N MET A 1 11.98 16.98 -2.32
CA MET A 1 13.26 16.93 -1.58
C MET A 1 13.75 15.51 -1.57
N SER A 2 15.06 15.29 -1.77
CA SER A 2 15.70 13.97 -1.60
C SER A 2 15.66 13.51 -0.14
N VAL A 3 15.89 12.22 0.11
CA VAL A 3 16.05 11.69 1.49
C VAL A 3 17.14 12.46 2.25
N SER A 4 18.30 12.70 1.63
CA SER A 4 19.39 13.46 2.25
C SER A 4 18.95 14.85 2.74
N ALA A 5 18.23 15.62 1.91
CA ALA A 5 17.80 16.96 2.29
C ALA A 5 16.78 16.95 3.45
N LYS A 6 15.92 15.93 3.52
CA LYS A 6 14.97 15.76 4.63
C LYS A 6 15.67 15.29 5.92
N LEU A 7 16.67 14.43 5.80
CA LEU A 7 17.53 14.03 6.91
C LEU A 7 18.26 15.24 7.50
N ASP A 8 18.80 16.12 6.63
CA ASP A 8 19.44 17.38 7.06
C ASP A 8 18.48 18.26 7.86
N GLU A 9 17.23 18.35 7.43
CA GLU A 9 16.20 19.15 8.10
C GLU A 9 15.79 18.55 9.46
N VAL A 10 15.40 17.28 9.51
CA VAL A 10 14.90 16.67 10.76
C VAL A 10 15.98 16.54 11.83
N THR A 11 17.24 16.38 11.43
CA THR A 11 18.37 16.24 12.36
C THR A 11 18.93 17.57 12.88
N GLN A 12 18.33 18.70 12.51
CA GLN A 12 18.65 20.00 13.13
C GLN A 12 18.38 19.96 14.64
N PRO A 13 19.24 20.57 15.49
CA PRO A 13 19.09 20.52 16.94
C PRO A 13 17.71 20.89 17.46
N ALA A 14 17.07 21.93 16.89
CA ALA A 14 15.73 22.35 17.27
C ALA A 14 14.69 21.25 17.06
N ASN A 15 14.66 20.61 15.89
CA ASN A 15 13.72 19.53 15.59
C ASN A 15 13.99 18.29 16.46
N LYS A 16 15.26 17.90 16.65
CA LYS A 16 15.63 16.76 17.51
C LYS A 16 15.17 16.95 18.95
N ASN A 17 15.38 18.15 19.50
CA ASN A 17 15.00 18.47 20.87
C ASN A 17 13.48 18.44 21.05
N LEU A 18 12.72 18.99 20.09
CA LEU A 18 11.25 18.96 20.11
C LEU A 18 10.69 17.54 20.02
N ILE A 19 11.25 16.70 19.14
CA ILE A 19 10.85 15.30 19.02
C ILE A 19 11.15 14.55 20.32
N ARG A 20 12.36 14.70 20.87
CA ARG A 20 12.76 14.01 22.11
C ARG A 20 11.97 14.45 23.33
N SER A 21 11.74 15.74 23.51
CA SER A 21 11.01 16.26 24.66
C SER A 21 9.56 15.75 24.66
N THR A 22 8.88 15.82 23.52
CA THR A 22 7.50 15.32 23.39
C THR A 22 7.43 13.80 23.43
N TRP A 23 8.41 13.09 22.85
CA TRP A 23 8.51 11.63 22.98
C TRP A 23 8.63 11.21 24.45
N ASN A 24 9.48 11.87 25.24
CA ASN A 24 9.67 11.56 26.66
C ASN A 24 8.39 11.73 27.50
N MET A 25 7.47 12.61 27.09
CA MET A 25 6.15 12.75 27.74
C MET A 25 5.24 11.55 27.47
N MET A 26 5.41 10.87 26.34
CA MET A 26 4.51 9.83 25.86
C MET A 26 5.07 8.40 25.98
N VAL A 27 6.40 8.24 26.01
CA VAL A 27 7.08 6.94 25.86
C VAL A 27 6.67 5.91 26.93
N GLY A 28 6.29 6.36 28.12
CA GLY A 28 5.87 5.51 29.23
C GLY A 28 4.55 4.76 29.00
N ASP A 29 3.70 5.21 28.06
CA ASP A 29 2.42 4.58 27.77
C ASP A 29 2.41 3.97 26.36
N ARG A 30 2.52 2.63 26.30
CA ARG A 30 2.46 1.88 25.04
C ARG A 30 1.06 1.87 24.41
N GLY A 31 0.03 2.23 25.18
CA GLY A 31 -1.34 2.42 24.69
C GLY A 31 -1.42 3.51 23.62
N ASN A 32 -0.47 4.46 23.62
CA ASN A 32 -0.36 5.51 22.61
C ASN A 32 -0.21 4.96 21.18
N GLY A 33 0.42 3.79 21.00
CA GLY A 33 0.51 3.15 19.68
C GLY A 33 -0.85 2.68 19.15
N VAL A 34 -1.72 2.19 20.03
CA VAL A 34 -3.09 1.77 19.68
C VAL A 34 -3.98 2.98 19.46
N GLU A 35 -3.85 4.00 20.30
CA GLU A 35 -4.54 5.28 20.13
C GLU A 35 -4.20 5.93 18.78
N LEU A 36 -2.92 5.93 18.39
CA LEU A 36 -2.48 6.45 17.09
C LEU A 36 -3.12 5.71 15.92
N MET A 37 -3.21 4.38 16.00
CA MET A 37 -3.90 3.57 14.98
C MET A 37 -5.41 3.86 14.93
N GLY A 38 -6.05 4.06 16.08
CA GLY A 38 -7.46 4.45 16.15
C GLY A 38 -7.71 5.80 15.49
N LEU A 39 -6.84 6.78 15.75
CA LEU A 39 -6.87 8.10 15.12
C LEU A 39 -6.66 8.00 13.60
N LEU A 40 -5.75 7.14 13.13
CA LEU A 40 -5.57 6.87 11.71
C LEU A 40 -6.84 6.33 11.06
N PHE A 41 -7.49 5.34 11.68
CA PHE A 41 -8.73 4.76 11.15
C PHE A 41 -9.92 5.72 11.17
N GLN A 42 -9.91 6.71 12.07
CA GLN A 42 -10.91 7.75 12.12
C GLN A 42 -10.69 8.82 11.05
N ARG A 43 -9.43 9.30 10.90
CA ARG A 43 -9.08 10.40 9.99
C ARG A 43 -8.89 9.95 8.55
N ALA A 44 -8.46 8.71 8.33
CA ALA A 44 -8.29 8.09 7.03
C ALA A 44 -8.98 6.70 7.02
N PRO A 45 -10.33 6.64 6.95
CA PRO A 45 -11.07 5.38 6.98
C PRO A 45 -10.64 4.38 5.89
N ASP A 46 -10.20 4.89 4.74
CA ASP A 46 -9.69 4.06 3.63
C ASP A 46 -8.46 3.23 4.01
N SER A 47 -7.68 3.67 5.01
CA SER A 47 -6.53 2.91 5.51
C SER A 47 -6.91 1.51 6.03
N LYS A 48 -8.15 1.32 6.50
CA LYS A 48 -8.65 0.03 7.02
C LYS A 48 -8.51 -1.11 6.00
N ILE A 49 -8.50 -0.80 4.70
CA ILE A 49 -8.31 -1.80 3.64
C ILE A 49 -6.97 -2.56 3.77
N ASP A 50 -5.94 -1.89 4.28
CA ASP A 50 -4.59 -2.43 4.42
C ASP A 50 -4.44 -3.26 5.72
N PHE A 51 -5.46 -3.24 6.60
CA PHE A 51 -5.43 -3.87 7.93
C PHE A 51 -6.46 -5.00 8.11
N LYS A 52 -7.00 -5.57 7.03
CA LYS A 52 -8.02 -6.65 7.08
C LYS A 52 -7.65 -7.82 8.01
N ARG A 53 -6.37 -8.16 8.13
CA ARG A 53 -5.87 -9.24 9.00
C ARG A 53 -6.07 -8.97 10.51
N LEU A 54 -6.27 -7.70 10.89
CA LEU A 54 -6.55 -7.30 12.27
C LEU A 54 -8.00 -7.60 12.70
N GLY A 55 -8.90 -7.96 11.78
CA GLY A 55 -10.31 -8.19 12.08
C GLY A 55 -11.07 -6.89 12.25
N ASP A 56 -12.04 -6.85 13.17
CA ASP A 56 -12.85 -5.66 13.41
C ASP A 56 -12.04 -4.55 14.12
N VAL A 57 -11.90 -3.42 13.45
CA VAL A 57 -11.22 -2.20 13.93
C VAL A 57 -12.20 -1.02 14.05
N SER A 58 -13.48 -1.32 14.28
CA SER A 58 -14.49 -0.35 14.72
C SER A 58 -14.08 0.35 16.02
N ALA A 59 -14.55 1.58 16.23
CA ALA A 59 -14.15 2.38 17.39
C ALA A 59 -14.47 1.67 18.72
N GLU A 60 -15.58 0.94 18.72
CA GLU A 60 -16.09 0.15 19.84
C GLU A 60 -15.19 -1.05 20.16
N ASN A 61 -14.57 -1.65 19.13
CA ASN A 61 -13.76 -2.86 19.29
C ASN A 61 -12.26 -2.59 19.46
N ILE A 62 -11.77 -1.38 19.15
CA ILE A 62 -10.35 -1.00 19.31
C ILE A 62 -9.78 -1.38 20.69
N PRO A 63 -10.44 -1.08 21.83
CA PRO A 63 -9.90 -1.40 23.16
C PRO A 63 -9.69 -2.90 23.41
N TYR A 64 -10.47 -3.74 22.74
CA TYR A 64 -10.50 -5.20 22.96
C TYR A 64 -9.76 -5.98 21.86
N ASN A 65 -9.39 -5.33 20.76
CA ASN A 65 -8.75 -6.00 19.63
C ASN A 65 -7.28 -6.34 19.95
N ARG A 66 -7.04 -7.58 20.40
CA ARG A 66 -5.70 -8.09 20.73
C ARG A 66 -4.69 -8.00 19.56
N LYS A 67 -5.14 -8.19 18.32
CA LYS A 67 -4.25 -8.10 17.14
C LYS A 67 -3.83 -6.65 16.89
N LEU A 68 -4.77 -5.71 17.00
CA LEU A 68 -4.49 -4.28 16.92
C LEU A 68 -3.57 -3.84 18.06
N ASN A 69 -3.80 -4.32 19.29
CA ASN A 69 -2.92 -4.05 20.44
C ASN A 69 -1.47 -4.48 20.16
N GLY A 70 -1.29 -5.70 19.63
CA GLY A 70 0.04 -6.16 19.22
C GLY A 70 0.66 -5.26 18.14
N HIS A 71 -0.12 -4.86 17.13
CA HIS A 71 0.36 -3.97 16.08
C HIS A 71 0.74 -2.57 16.60
N GLY A 72 -0.10 -1.98 17.46
CA GLY A 72 0.15 -0.68 18.09
C GLY A 72 1.44 -0.68 18.92
N ILE A 73 1.71 -1.76 19.67
CA ILE A 73 2.99 -1.92 20.38
C ILE A 73 4.17 -1.93 19.40
N THR A 74 4.08 -2.67 18.29
CA THR A 74 5.16 -2.72 17.30
C THR A 74 5.39 -1.39 16.60
N LEU A 75 4.32 -0.63 16.31
CA LEU A 75 4.39 0.72 15.78
C LEU A 75 5.10 1.66 16.76
N TRP A 76 4.74 1.59 18.05
CA TRP A 76 5.34 2.43 19.09
C TRP A 76 6.85 2.19 19.23
N TYR A 77 7.29 0.93 19.19
CA TYR A 77 8.72 0.61 19.19
C TYR A 77 9.45 1.04 17.93
N ALA A 78 8.79 1.00 16.76
CA ALA A 78 9.39 1.51 15.52
C ALA A 78 9.64 3.03 15.63
N LEU A 79 8.67 3.79 16.15
CA LEU A 79 8.83 5.22 16.41
C LEU A 79 9.95 5.50 17.42
N MET A 80 10.02 4.73 18.52
CA MET A 80 11.11 4.82 19.49
C MET A 80 12.48 4.69 18.80
N ASN A 81 12.63 3.66 17.97
CA ASN A 81 13.87 3.41 17.25
C ASN A 81 14.24 4.58 16.32
N PHE A 82 13.28 5.23 15.67
CA PHE A 82 13.56 6.43 14.87
C PHE A 82 14.03 7.61 15.73
N VAL A 83 13.40 7.82 16.89
CA VAL A 83 13.79 8.88 17.84
C VAL A 83 15.21 8.65 18.37
N ASP A 84 15.56 7.39 18.68
CA ASP A 84 16.88 7.02 19.18
C ASP A 84 18.00 7.31 18.17
N GLN A 85 17.73 7.17 16.87
CA GLN A 85 18.73 7.39 15.81
C GLN A 85 18.87 8.85 15.33
N LEU A 86 18.14 9.82 15.92
CA LEU A 86 18.14 11.20 15.44
C LEU A 86 19.53 11.89 15.40
N ASP A 87 20.52 11.40 16.15
CA ASP A 87 21.88 11.98 16.14
C ASP A 87 22.75 11.50 14.97
N SER A 88 22.33 10.44 14.26
CA SER A 88 23.06 9.88 13.13
C SER A 88 22.16 9.81 11.92
N LYS A 89 22.38 10.71 10.93
CA LYS A 89 21.62 10.70 9.67
C LYS A 89 21.69 9.33 9.00
N LYS A 90 22.88 8.70 9.02
CA LYS A 90 23.11 7.38 8.46
C LYS A 90 22.28 6.32 9.18
N ASP A 91 22.35 6.25 10.51
CA ASP A 91 21.65 5.19 11.25
C ASP A 91 20.13 5.40 11.17
N LEU A 92 19.66 6.66 11.19
CA LEU A 92 18.26 7.01 10.98
C LEU A 92 17.77 6.56 9.59
N GLU A 93 18.57 6.80 8.55
CA GLU A 93 18.28 6.34 7.20
C GLU A 93 18.21 4.80 7.14
N ASP A 94 19.19 4.11 7.71
CA ASP A 94 19.27 2.64 7.70
C ASP A 94 18.05 2.01 8.40
N VAL A 95 17.62 2.54 9.56
CA VAL A 95 16.41 2.04 10.23
C VAL A 95 15.13 2.36 9.44
N CYS A 96 15.06 3.51 8.77
CA CYS A 96 13.95 3.85 7.89
C CYS A 96 13.89 2.93 6.67
N ARG A 97 15.04 2.61 6.06
CA ARG A 97 15.14 1.68 4.92
C ARG A 97 14.72 0.27 5.31
N LYS A 98 15.18 -0.23 6.46
CA LYS A 98 14.74 -1.52 7.01
C LYS A 98 13.23 -1.56 7.26
N PHE A 99 12.67 -0.48 7.80
CA PHE A 99 11.23 -0.33 8.01
C PHE A 99 10.44 -0.30 6.70
N ALA A 100 10.98 0.37 5.68
CA ALA A 100 10.35 0.55 4.38
C ALA A 100 10.14 -0.77 3.64
N VAL A 101 11.07 -1.74 3.74
CA VAL A 101 10.96 -3.05 3.08
C VAL A 101 9.59 -3.71 3.31
N ASN A 102 9.14 -3.77 4.56
CA ASN A 102 7.86 -4.43 4.89
C ASN A 102 6.63 -3.64 4.42
N HIS A 103 6.72 -2.32 4.36
CA HIS A 103 5.61 -1.44 3.96
C HIS A 103 5.47 -1.40 2.44
N VAL A 104 6.59 -1.33 1.72
CA VAL A 104 6.63 -1.43 0.25
C VAL A 104 6.04 -2.77 -0.21
N ILE A 105 6.43 -3.89 0.40
CA ILE A 105 5.87 -5.23 0.08
C ILE A 105 4.34 -5.25 0.23
N ARG A 106 3.79 -4.52 1.20
CA ARG A 106 2.35 -4.44 1.48
C ARG A 106 1.63 -3.34 0.70
N GLY A 107 2.32 -2.63 -0.19
CA GLY A 107 1.74 -1.53 -0.97
C GLY A 107 1.40 -0.29 -0.14
N VAL A 108 1.98 -0.15 1.06
CA VAL A 108 1.87 1.06 1.89
C VAL A 108 3.06 1.96 1.57
N LEU A 109 2.86 2.83 0.58
CA LEU A 109 3.89 3.75 0.07
C LEU A 109 3.79 5.14 0.71
N ASP A 110 4.59 6.09 0.24
CA ASP A 110 4.73 7.45 0.75
C ASP A 110 3.40 8.17 1.03
N VAL A 111 2.47 8.18 0.07
CA VAL A 111 1.17 8.87 0.22
C VAL A 111 0.33 8.23 1.32
N LYS A 112 0.19 6.90 1.31
CA LYS A 112 -0.60 6.16 2.30
C LYS A 112 0.01 6.25 3.69
N PHE A 113 1.33 6.12 3.79
CA PHE A 113 2.03 6.26 5.06
C PHE A 113 1.91 7.67 5.62
N GLY A 114 1.96 8.68 4.75
CA GLY A 114 1.80 10.09 5.11
C GLY A 114 0.46 10.43 5.78
N TRP A 115 -0.57 9.59 5.66
CA TRP A 115 -1.84 9.74 6.37
C TRP A 115 -1.69 9.70 7.90
N ILE A 116 -0.56 9.22 8.43
CA ILE A 116 -0.28 9.20 9.88
C ILE A 116 0.05 10.59 10.46
N LYS A 117 0.35 11.60 9.63
CA LYS A 117 0.73 12.95 10.09
C LYS A 117 -0.32 13.61 10.99
N GLU A 118 -1.57 13.67 10.54
CA GLU A 118 -2.67 14.27 11.31
C GLU A 118 -3.04 13.47 12.57
N PRO A 119 -3.14 12.12 12.52
CA PRO A 119 -3.23 11.28 13.71
C PRO A 119 -2.12 11.54 14.74
N MET A 120 -0.87 11.68 14.30
CA MET A 120 0.25 12.00 15.19
C MET A 120 0.09 13.39 15.81
N ALA A 121 -0.33 14.39 15.02
CA ALA A 121 -0.58 15.74 15.52
C ALA A 121 -1.67 15.77 16.60
N GLU A 122 -2.77 15.05 16.38
CA GLU A 122 -3.85 14.89 17.35
C GLU A 122 -3.37 14.19 18.63
N LEU A 123 -2.58 13.12 18.51
CA LEU A 123 -1.99 12.44 19.67
C LEU A 123 -1.08 13.39 20.48
N LEU A 124 -0.22 14.16 19.81
CA LEU A 124 0.64 15.15 20.45
C LEU A 124 -0.18 16.21 21.20
N ARG A 125 -1.26 16.75 20.62
CA ARG A 125 -2.13 17.71 21.32
C ARG A 125 -2.75 17.13 22.58
N ARG A 126 -3.14 15.85 22.54
CA ARG A 126 -3.74 15.17 23.71
C ARG A 126 -2.75 14.91 24.83
N LYS A 127 -1.49 14.59 24.51
CA LYS A 127 -0.50 14.16 25.50
C LYS A 127 0.44 15.28 25.95
N CYS A 128 0.74 16.22 25.07
CA CYS A 128 1.67 17.33 25.30
C CYS A 128 0.96 18.68 25.50
N GLY A 129 -0.34 18.76 25.23
CA GLY A 129 -1.14 20.00 25.33
C GLY A 129 -1.23 20.78 24.02
N ASN A 130 -1.99 21.87 24.04
CA ASN A 130 -2.33 22.63 22.82
C ASN A 130 -1.17 23.47 22.25
N ASP A 131 -0.10 23.70 23.00
CA ASP A 131 1.07 24.48 22.58
C ASP A 131 2.21 23.56 22.11
N CYS A 132 1.91 22.71 21.11
CA CYS A 132 2.87 21.74 20.57
C CYS A 132 3.04 21.84 19.05
N ASP A 133 2.63 22.94 18.42
CA ASP A 133 2.65 23.09 16.96
C ASP A 133 4.06 22.96 16.38
N ASP A 134 5.09 23.53 17.02
CA ASP A 134 6.48 23.35 16.60
C ASP A 134 6.94 21.89 16.68
N ALA A 135 6.53 21.18 17.73
CA ALA A 135 6.81 19.76 17.86
C ALA A 135 6.07 18.93 16.80
N ILE A 136 4.81 19.26 16.49
CA ILE A 136 4.05 18.64 15.41
C ILE A 136 4.80 18.81 14.08
N GLN A 137 5.30 20.02 13.78
CA GLN A 137 6.10 20.24 12.57
C GLN A 137 7.39 19.41 12.57
N ALA A 138 8.08 19.29 13.72
CA ALA A 138 9.26 18.44 13.82
C ALA A 138 8.94 16.95 13.57
N TRP A 139 7.84 16.44 14.15
CA TRP A 139 7.36 15.07 13.91
C TRP A 139 6.96 14.84 12.45
N TRP A 140 6.33 15.82 11.80
CA TRP A 140 6.00 15.72 10.38
C TRP A 140 7.24 15.64 9.49
N LYS A 141 8.33 16.33 9.84
CA LYS A 141 9.61 16.21 9.13
C LYS A 141 10.22 14.81 9.28
N LEU A 142 10.11 14.19 10.47
CA LEU A 142 10.51 12.80 10.65
C LEU A 142 9.67 11.85 9.81
N ILE A 143 8.34 12.01 9.81
CA ILE A 143 7.44 11.22 8.96
C ILE A 143 7.77 11.43 7.48
N ASP A 144 8.14 12.65 7.09
CA ASP A 144 8.54 12.97 5.72
C ASP A 144 9.83 12.26 5.29
N VAL A 145 10.79 12.05 6.19
CA VAL A 145 11.96 11.19 5.92
C VAL A 145 11.49 9.78 5.62
N ILE A 146 10.60 9.22 6.45
CA ILE A 146 10.08 7.86 6.26
C ILE A 146 9.33 7.75 4.92
N CYS A 147 8.47 8.72 4.59
CA CYS A 147 7.76 8.78 3.31
C CYS A 147 8.75 8.86 2.13
N ALA A 148 9.79 9.68 2.22
CA ALA A 148 10.80 9.78 1.16
C ALA A 148 11.58 8.48 0.98
N VAL A 149 11.94 7.81 2.08
CA VAL A 149 12.59 6.50 2.04
C VAL A 149 11.68 5.44 1.46
N LEU A 150 10.38 5.41 1.81
CA LEU A 150 9.39 4.51 1.21
C LEU A 150 9.27 4.73 -0.30
N LYS A 151 9.31 5.99 -0.74
CA LYS A 151 9.28 6.35 -2.16
C LYS A 151 10.54 5.89 -2.89
N GLU A 152 11.72 6.16 -2.35
CA GLU A 152 13.00 5.72 -2.94
C GLU A 152 13.18 4.19 -2.90
N SER A 153 12.65 3.53 -1.88
CA SER A 153 12.72 2.06 -1.73
C SER A 153 11.69 1.35 -2.61
N LYS A 154 10.87 2.09 -3.36
CA LYS A 154 10.00 1.52 -4.38
C LYS A 154 10.89 1.01 -5.51
N LYS A 155 10.75 -0.28 -5.81
CA LYS A 155 11.46 -0.91 -6.92
C LYS A 155 11.18 -0.21 -8.24
N GLY A 156 12.22 0.08 -9.01
CA GLY A 156 12.08 0.59 -10.37
C GLY A 156 11.52 -0.48 -11.32
N VAL A 157 11.12 -0.07 -12.53
CA VAL A 157 10.54 -0.99 -13.54
C VAL A 157 11.45 -2.20 -13.78
N LEU A 158 12.74 -1.98 -14.04
CA LEU A 158 13.70 -3.06 -14.28
C LEU A 158 13.78 -4.04 -13.09
N GLU A 159 13.89 -3.55 -11.85
CA GLU A 159 13.99 -4.41 -10.67
C GLU A 159 12.69 -5.22 -10.43
N THR A 160 11.52 -4.60 -10.65
CA THR A 160 10.23 -5.33 -10.56
C THR A 160 10.11 -6.42 -11.61
N ILE A 161 10.56 -6.15 -12.85
CA ILE A 161 10.59 -7.12 -13.94
C ILE A 161 11.55 -8.27 -13.62
N GLU A 162 12.76 -7.96 -13.17
CA GLU A 162 13.73 -8.98 -12.74
C GLU A 162 13.17 -9.88 -11.64
N GLU A 163 12.48 -9.31 -10.66
CA GLU A 163 11.88 -10.06 -9.57
C GLU A 163 10.75 -10.97 -10.08
N VAL A 164 9.76 -10.46 -10.83
CA VAL A 164 8.63 -11.30 -11.28
C VAL A 164 9.04 -12.38 -12.28
N THR A 165 10.07 -12.13 -13.08
CA THR A 165 10.54 -13.09 -14.11
C THR A 165 11.45 -14.20 -13.56
N LYS A 166 11.72 -14.22 -12.25
CA LYS A 166 12.40 -15.36 -11.59
C LYS A 166 11.61 -16.66 -11.83
N PRO A 167 12.27 -17.80 -12.11
CA PRO A 167 11.60 -19.07 -12.43
C PRO A 167 10.51 -19.48 -11.44
N ALA A 168 10.75 -19.31 -10.13
CA ALA A 168 9.78 -19.63 -9.09
C ALA A 168 8.49 -18.79 -9.21
N ASN A 169 8.61 -17.47 -9.42
CA ASN A 169 7.43 -16.60 -9.56
C ASN A 169 6.67 -16.91 -10.86
N LYS A 170 7.38 -17.15 -11.97
CA LYS A 170 6.76 -17.55 -13.25
C LYS A 170 5.97 -18.85 -13.13
N GLY A 171 6.53 -19.86 -12.46
CA GLY A 171 5.88 -21.14 -12.22
C GLY A 171 4.57 -20.97 -11.44
N LEU A 172 4.63 -20.25 -10.32
CA LEU A 172 3.45 -19.98 -9.47
C LEU A 172 2.35 -19.20 -10.22
N ILE A 173 2.72 -18.19 -11.00
CA ILE A 173 1.74 -17.43 -11.81
C ILE A 173 1.09 -18.35 -12.84
N ARG A 174 1.88 -19.13 -13.59
CA ARG A 174 1.37 -20.01 -14.64
C ARG A 174 0.50 -21.13 -14.11
N GLU A 175 0.88 -21.74 -12.99
CA GLU A 175 0.11 -22.79 -12.33
C GLU A 175 -1.33 -22.33 -12.05
N THR A 176 -1.48 -21.19 -11.38
CA THR A 176 -2.81 -20.64 -11.08
C THR A 176 -3.50 -20.02 -12.29
N TRP A 177 -2.77 -19.41 -13.22
CA TRP A 177 -3.34 -18.88 -14.46
C TRP A 177 -3.98 -19.98 -15.31
N ASN A 178 -3.30 -21.11 -15.48
CA ASN A 178 -3.79 -22.24 -16.28
C ASN A 178 -5.12 -22.81 -15.76
N MET A 179 -5.39 -22.68 -14.45
CA MET A 179 -6.65 -23.11 -13.85
C MET A 179 -7.82 -22.18 -14.17
N ILE A 180 -7.55 -20.88 -14.38
CA ILE A 180 -8.60 -19.84 -14.44
C ILE A 180 -8.73 -19.15 -15.81
N ALA A 181 -7.70 -19.22 -16.66
CA ALA A 181 -7.60 -18.46 -17.90
C ALA A 181 -8.75 -18.72 -18.88
N GLY A 182 -9.32 -19.93 -18.85
CA GLY A 182 -10.38 -20.35 -19.76
C GLY A 182 -11.71 -19.60 -19.61
N ASP A 183 -12.01 -19.08 -18.42
CA ASP A 183 -13.26 -18.33 -18.18
C ASP A 183 -13.02 -16.82 -18.13
N ARG A 184 -13.35 -16.14 -19.24
CA ARG A 184 -13.22 -14.68 -19.36
C ARG A 184 -14.17 -13.92 -18.42
N LYS A 185 -15.21 -14.56 -17.88
CA LYS A 185 -16.09 -13.93 -16.88
C LYS A 185 -15.37 -13.65 -15.57
N ASN A 186 -14.24 -14.31 -15.31
CA ASN A 186 -13.38 -14.00 -14.17
C ASN A 186 -12.91 -12.54 -14.17
N GLY A 187 -12.78 -11.89 -15.33
CA GLY A 187 -12.47 -10.45 -15.39
C GLY A 187 -13.58 -9.56 -14.86
N VAL A 188 -14.85 -9.96 -15.00
CA VAL A 188 -16.00 -9.24 -14.44
C VAL A 188 -16.10 -9.46 -12.94
N GLU A 189 -15.87 -10.71 -12.50
CA GLU A 189 -15.80 -11.04 -11.07
C GLU A 189 -14.66 -10.28 -10.38
N LEU A 190 -13.50 -10.14 -11.02
CA LEU A 190 -12.39 -9.33 -10.50
C LEU A 190 -12.79 -7.87 -10.29
N MET A 191 -13.50 -7.27 -11.26
CA MET A 191 -14.01 -5.91 -11.13
C MET A 191 -15.08 -5.79 -10.03
N ALA A 192 -15.94 -6.78 -9.88
CA ALA A 192 -16.92 -6.82 -8.80
C ALA A 192 -16.24 -6.83 -7.42
N LEU A 193 -15.22 -7.69 -7.26
CA LEU A 193 -14.39 -7.75 -6.05
C LEU A 193 -13.66 -6.41 -5.79
N LEU A 194 -13.15 -5.74 -6.83
CA LEU A 194 -12.55 -4.42 -6.69
C LEU A 194 -13.56 -3.39 -6.15
N PHE A 195 -14.78 -3.38 -6.68
CA PHE A 195 -15.84 -2.45 -6.24
C PHE A 195 -16.38 -2.74 -4.84
N GLU A 196 -16.32 -4.00 -4.41
CA GLU A 196 -16.68 -4.42 -3.05
C GLU A 196 -15.56 -4.05 -2.06
N MET A 197 -14.32 -4.42 -2.39
CA MET A 197 -13.17 -4.33 -1.48
C MET A 197 -12.54 -2.93 -1.45
N ALA A 198 -12.70 -2.14 -2.51
CA ALA A 198 -12.29 -0.75 -2.61
C ALA A 198 -13.43 0.10 -3.25
N PRO A 199 -14.52 0.39 -2.51
CA PRO A 199 -15.70 1.08 -3.04
C PRO A 199 -15.40 2.42 -3.72
N ASP A 200 -14.35 3.10 -3.27
CA ASP A 200 -13.88 4.37 -3.82
C ASP A 200 -13.41 4.27 -5.28
N SER A 201 -12.99 3.09 -5.73
CA SER A 201 -12.64 2.83 -7.13
C SER A 201 -13.80 3.11 -8.09
N LYS A 202 -15.07 2.96 -7.65
CA LYS A 202 -16.26 3.24 -8.49
C LYS A 202 -16.25 4.66 -9.07
N LYS A 203 -15.61 5.63 -8.40
CA LYS A 203 -15.48 7.02 -8.85
C LYS A 203 -14.72 7.15 -10.17
N ASP A 204 -13.81 6.22 -10.47
CA ASP A 204 -13.02 6.17 -11.70
C ASP A 204 -13.75 5.45 -12.85
N PHE A 205 -14.87 4.78 -12.57
CA PHE A 205 -15.63 3.95 -13.53
C PHE A 205 -17.02 4.47 -13.86
N ARG A 206 -17.28 5.78 -13.69
CA ARG A 206 -18.60 6.40 -13.93
C ARG A 206 -19.23 6.06 -15.31
N ARG A 207 -18.40 5.85 -16.33
CA ARG A 207 -18.85 5.51 -17.70
C ARG A 207 -19.51 4.13 -17.80
N LEU A 208 -19.28 3.24 -16.84
CA LEU A 208 -19.89 1.91 -16.76
C LEU A 208 -21.36 1.95 -16.34
N GLY A 209 -21.86 3.09 -15.85
CA GLY A 209 -23.23 3.20 -15.33
C GLY A 209 -23.38 2.54 -13.96
N ASP A 210 -24.53 1.90 -13.71
CA ASP A 210 -24.79 1.24 -12.45
C ASP A 210 -23.97 -0.05 -12.30
N VAL A 211 -23.13 -0.10 -11.26
CA VAL A 211 -22.29 -1.25 -10.88
C VAL A 211 -22.71 -1.84 -9.53
N SER A 212 -23.98 -1.65 -9.15
CA SER A 212 -24.59 -2.33 -8.01
C SER A 212 -24.55 -3.85 -8.17
N PRO A 213 -24.45 -4.64 -7.08
CA PRO A 213 -24.35 -6.10 -7.14
C PRO A 213 -25.45 -6.76 -7.98
N SER A 214 -26.68 -6.23 -7.93
CA SER A 214 -27.82 -6.74 -8.71
C SER A 214 -27.69 -6.48 -10.21
N ASN A 215 -26.97 -5.43 -10.62
CA ASN A 215 -26.82 -5.05 -12.03
C ASN A 215 -25.55 -5.60 -12.68
N ILE A 216 -24.53 -5.99 -11.90
CA ILE A 216 -23.27 -6.55 -12.41
C ILE A 216 -23.46 -7.66 -13.47
N PRO A 217 -24.33 -8.68 -13.26
CA PRO A 217 -24.52 -9.75 -14.24
C PRO A 217 -24.99 -9.27 -15.62
N ASN A 218 -25.76 -8.19 -15.67
CA ASN A 218 -26.40 -7.68 -16.89
C ASN A 218 -25.71 -6.42 -17.45
N ASN A 219 -24.72 -5.86 -16.77
CA ASN A 219 -24.04 -4.65 -17.20
C ASN A 219 -23.11 -4.95 -18.39
N ARG A 220 -23.58 -4.71 -19.62
CA ARG A 220 -22.82 -4.94 -20.86
C ARG A 220 -21.50 -4.15 -20.92
N LYS A 221 -21.45 -2.94 -20.38
CA LYS A 221 -20.22 -2.12 -20.37
C LYS A 221 -19.17 -2.70 -19.43
N LEU A 222 -19.60 -3.12 -18.25
CA LEU A 222 -18.74 -3.81 -17.29
C LEU A 222 -18.23 -5.14 -17.85
N ASN A 223 -19.10 -5.91 -18.51
CA ASN A 223 -18.70 -7.15 -19.21
C ASN A 223 -17.59 -6.89 -20.23
N GLY A 224 -17.76 -5.88 -21.10
CA GLY A 224 -16.72 -5.49 -22.07
C GLY A 224 -15.41 -5.04 -21.41
N HIS A 225 -15.49 -4.31 -20.30
CA HIS A 225 -14.30 -3.90 -19.55
C HIS A 225 -13.60 -5.10 -18.88
N GLY A 226 -14.35 -5.98 -18.23
CA GLY A 226 -13.82 -7.19 -17.57
C GLY A 226 -13.13 -8.12 -18.56
N ILE A 227 -13.68 -8.29 -19.77
CA ILE A 227 -13.02 -9.06 -20.84
C ILE A 227 -11.69 -8.42 -21.23
N THR A 228 -11.66 -7.09 -21.41
CA THR A 228 -10.42 -6.37 -21.77
C THR A 228 -9.36 -6.47 -20.67
N LEU A 229 -9.78 -6.35 -19.40
CA LEU A 229 -8.90 -6.56 -18.25
C LEU A 229 -8.32 -7.98 -18.24
N TRP A 230 -9.16 -8.99 -18.49
CA TRP A 230 -8.73 -10.39 -18.54
C TRP A 230 -7.69 -10.65 -19.62
N TYR A 231 -7.88 -10.08 -20.82
CA TYR A 231 -6.89 -10.16 -21.90
C TYR A 231 -5.59 -9.41 -21.58
N ALA A 232 -5.64 -8.30 -20.84
CA ALA A 232 -4.44 -7.62 -20.40
C ALA A 232 -3.61 -8.52 -19.47
N LEU A 233 -4.26 -9.18 -18.50
CA LEU A 233 -3.61 -10.16 -17.63
C LEU A 233 -3.03 -11.34 -18.42
N MET A 234 -3.77 -11.87 -19.40
CA MET A 234 -3.29 -12.91 -20.30
C MET A 234 -2.00 -12.48 -20.99
N ASN A 235 -2.00 -11.30 -21.60
CA ASN A 235 -0.84 -10.77 -22.30
C ASN A 235 0.37 -10.58 -21.37
N PHE A 236 0.17 -10.14 -20.12
CA PHE A 236 1.25 -10.06 -19.15
C PHE A 236 1.83 -11.43 -18.79
N VAL A 237 0.98 -12.46 -18.62
CA VAL A 237 1.43 -13.83 -18.32
C VAL A 237 2.19 -14.44 -19.50
N ASP A 238 1.73 -14.20 -20.73
CA ASP A 238 2.36 -14.70 -21.95
C ASP A 238 3.79 -14.16 -22.12
N GLN A 239 4.04 -12.90 -21.71
CA GLN A 239 5.36 -12.27 -21.82
C GLN A 239 6.31 -12.52 -20.64
N LEU A 240 5.96 -13.36 -19.66
CA LEU A 240 6.82 -13.59 -18.48
C LEU A 240 8.22 -14.14 -18.80
N ASP A 241 8.41 -14.75 -19.97
CA ASP A 241 9.73 -15.25 -20.39
C ASP A 241 10.60 -14.20 -21.09
N ASN A 242 10.02 -13.09 -21.56
CA ASN A 242 10.76 -12.00 -22.19
C ASN A 242 10.55 -10.69 -21.42
N LYS A 243 11.59 -10.28 -20.69
CA LYS A 243 11.59 -9.06 -19.86
C LYS A 243 11.26 -7.80 -20.68
N ILE A 244 11.77 -7.71 -21.90
CA ILE A 244 11.57 -6.55 -22.79
C ILE A 244 10.12 -6.51 -23.24
N ASP A 245 9.59 -7.64 -23.72
CA ASP A 245 8.19 -7.70 -24.19
C ASP A 245 7.21 -7.44 -23.04
N LEU A 246 7.51 -7.97 -21.83
CA LEU A 246 6.72 -7.70 -20.62
C LEU A 246 6.67 -6.21 -20.30
N GLU A 247 7.82 -5.53 -20.36
CA GLU A 247 7.91 -4.08 -20.17
C GLU A 247 7.04 -3.34 -21.20
N ASP A 248 7.18 -3.67 -22.47
CA ASP A 248 6.48 -3.01 -23.57
C ASP A 248 4.96 -3.15 -23.46
N VAL A 249 4.46 -4.35 -23.14
CA VAL A 249 3.02 -4.55 -22.96
C VAL A 249 2.49 -3.82 -21.73
N CYS A 250 3.26 -3.75 -20.64
CA CYS A 250 2.90 -2.96 -19.45
C CYS A 250 2.91 -1.45 -19.75
N ARG A 251 3.90 -0.95 -20.50
CA ARG A 251 3.98 0.47 -20.92
C ARG A 251 2.83 0.87 -21.82
N LYS A 252 2.47 0.02 -22.78
CA LYS A 252 1.30 0.22 -23.64
C LYS A 252 0.00 0.26 -22.84
N PHE A 253 -0.15 -0.65 -21.87
CA PHE A 253 -1.31 -0.69 -20.97
C PHE A 253 -1.41 0.57 -20.09
N ALA A 254 -0.27 1.06 -19.58
CA ALA A 254 -0.18 2.19 -18.68
C ALA A 254 -0.64 3.51 -19.30
N VAL A 255 -0.38 3.74 -20.60
CA VAL A 255 -0.79 4.97 -21.32
C VAL A 255 -2.27 5.29 -21.10
N ASN A 256 -3.14 4.29 -21.22
CA ASN A 256 -4.58 4.48 -21.07
C ASN A 256 -5.01 4.80 -19.62
N HIS A 257 -4.28 4.30 -18.63
CA HIS A 257 -4.57 4.50 -17.21
C HIS A 257 -4.07 5.86 -16.72
N VAL A 258 -2.86 6.25 -17.14
CA VAL A 258 -2.30 7.60 -16.89
C VAL A 258 -3.22 8.67 -17.44
N ASN A 259 -3.68 8.54 -18.70
CA ASN A 259 -4.62 9.47 -19.32
C ASN A 259 -5.97 9.60 -18.59
N ARG A 260 -6.29 8.66 -17.69
CA ARG A 260 -7.53 8.63 -16.89
C ARG A 260 -7.28 8.98 -15.42
N GLY A 261 -6.06 9.34 -15.04
CA GLY A 261 -5.67 9.64 -13.66
C GLY A 261 -5.67 8.40 -12.74
N VAL A 262 -5.59 7.20 -13.30
CA VAL A 262 -5.44 5.96 -12.54
C VAL A 262 -3.95 5.63 -12.49
N LEU A 263 -3.30 6.09 -11.44
CA LEU A 263 -1.87 5.94 -11.22
C LEU A 263 -1.58 4.75 -10.30
N ASP A 264 -0.30 4.52 -10.01
CA ASP A 264 0.22 3.41 -9.23
C ASP A 264 -0.57 3.05 -7.96
N VAL A 265 -0.88 4.02 -7.10
CA VAL A 265 -1.57 3.81 -5.81
C VAL A 265 -2.99 3.29 -6.02
N LYS A 266 -3.73 3.88 -6.97
CA LYS A 266 -5.10 3.46 -7.29
C LYS A 266 -5.10 2.10 -7.98
N PHE A 267 -4.15 1.87 -8.89
CA PHE A 267 -4.05 0.60 -9.60
C PHE A 267 -3.72 -0.55 -8.65
N ALA A 268 -2.87 -0.32 -7.63
CA ALA A 268 -2.52 -1.31 -6.63
C ALA A 268 -3.71 -1.86 -5.83
N TRP A 269 -4.87 -1.16 -5.83
CA TRP A 269 -6.10 -1.66 -5.20
C TRP A 269 -6.59 -2.98 -5.79
N ILE A 270 -6.17 -3.37 -7.00
CA ILE A 270 -6.53 -4.65 -7.62
C ILE A 270 -5.85 -5.87 -6.97
N LYS A 271 -4.77 -5.68 -6.19
CA LYS A 271 -3.97 -6.77 -5.62
C LYS A 271 -4.79 -7.72 -4.74
N GLU A 272 -5.55 -7.17 -3.79
CA GLU A 272 -6.38 -7.97 -2.88
C GLU A 272 -7.62 -8.59 -3.56
N PRO A 273 -8.36 -7.89 -4.43
CA PRO A 273 -9.38 -8.49 -5.30
C PRO A 273 -8.87 -9.66 -6.13
N LEU A 274 -7.66 -9.54 -6.71
CA LEU A 274 -7.04 -10.63 -7.47
C LEU A 274 -6.68 -11.81 -6.57
N ALA A 275 -6.13 -11.54 -5.38
CA ALA A 275 -5.85 -12.58 -4.38
C ALA A 275 -7.12 -13.34 -3.98
N GLU A 276 -8.22 -12.62 -3.75
CA GLU A 276 -9.51 -13.22 -3.41
C GLU A 276 -10.08 -14.06 -4.56
N LEU A 277 -10.02 -13.56 -5.80
CA LEU A 277 -10.42 -14.33 -6.98
C LEU A 277 -9.62 -15.63 -7.09
N LEU A 278 -8.29 -15.56 -6.94
CA LEU A 278 -7.40 -16.73 -7.01
C LEU A 278 -7.75 -17.76 -5.93
N ARG A 279 -8.00 -17.32 -4.69
CA ARG A 279 -8.43 -18.20 -3.59
C ARG A 279 -9.75 -18.90 -3.92
N ARG A 280 -10.74 -18.17 -4.45
CA ARG A 280 -12.05 -18.72 -4.83
C ARG A 280 -11.95 -19.75 -5.95
N LYS A 281 -11.16 -19.47 -6.98
CA LYS A 281 -11.12 -20.27 -8.21
C LYS A 281 -10.14 -21.44 -8.15
N CYS A 282 -9.00 -21.26 -7.48
CA CYS A 282 -7.96 -22.29 -7.38
C CYS A 282 -8.03 -23.08 -6.06
N GLY A 283 -8.86 -22.66 -5.09
CA GLY A 283 -9.05 -23.37 -3.83
C GLY A 283 -7.75 -23.58 -3.06
N GLN A 284 -7.52 -24.82 -2.61
CA GLN A 284 -6.34 -25.19 -1.80
C GLN A 284 -5.01 -25.07 -2.55
N THR A 285 -5.01 -25.06 -3.88
CA THR A 285 -3.80 -24.83 -4.69
C THR A 285 -3.29 -23.40 -4.53
N CYS A 286 -4.17 -22.43 -4.26
CA CYS A 286 -3.77 -21.05 -4.05
C CYS A 286 -3.15 -20.84 -2.67
N THR A 287 -1.82 -20.89 -2.61
CA THR A 287 -1.05 -20.53 -1.41
C THR A 287 -0.66 -19.06 -1.39
N ASP A 288 -0.18 -18.57 -0.24
CA ASP A 288 0.36 -17.20 -0.13
C ASP A 288 1.50 -16.93 -1.11
N GLN A 289 2.30 -17.94 -1.48
CA GLN A 289 3.37 -17.78 -2.47
C GLN A 289 2.81 -17.41 -3.86
N HIS A 290 1.70 -18.02 -4.26
CA HIS A 290 1.02 -17.69 -5.51
C HIS A 290 0.54 -16.24 -5.53
N ILE A 291 -0.08 -15.82 -4.42
CA ILE A 291 -0.58 -14.45 -4.26
C ILE A 291 0.57 -13.45 -4.33
N GLN A 292 1.69 -13.73 -3.64
CA GLN A 292 2.87 -12.87 -3.71
C GLN A 292 3.47 -12.80 -5.13
N ALA A 293 3.47 -13.90 -5.88
CA ALA A 293 3.94 -13.90 -7.26
C ALA A 293 3.07 -13.02 -8.17
N TRP A 294 1.74 -13.11 -8.05
CA TRP A 294 0.81 -12.24 -8.76
C TRP A 294 0.95 -10.77 -8.37
N TRP A 295 1.15 -10.47 -7.09
CA TRP A 295 1.38 -9.10 -6.65
C TRP A 295 2.65 -8.50 -7.25
N LYS A 296 3.72 -9.29 -7.40
CA LYS A 296 4.93 -8.85 -8.11
C LYS A 296 4.67 -8.51 -9.57
N LEU A 297 3.79 -9.24 -10.25
CA LEU A 297 3.37 -8.91 -11.61
C LEU A 297 2.59 -7.59 -11.67
N ILE A 298 1.67 -7.38 -10.72
CA ILE A 298 0.97 -6.10 -10.59
C ILE A 298 1.94 -4.95 -10.24
N ASP A 299 2.99 -5.22 -9.46
CA ASP A 299 4.03 -4.23 -9.13
C ASP A 299 4.79 -3.74 -10.34
N VAL A 300 5.02 -4.57 -11.37
CA VAL A 300 5.57 -4.12 -12.66
C VAL A 300 4.67 -3.04 -13.27
N VAL A 301 3.36 -3.30 -13.32
CA VAL A 301 2.39 -2.32 -13.87
C VAL A 301 2.38 -1.04 -13.03
N CYS A 302 2.39 -1.15 -11.70
CA CYS A 302 2.45 0.00 -10.79
C CYS A 302 3.76 0.80 -10.94
N ALA A 303 4.90 0.15 -11.17
CA ALA A 303 6.17 0.82 -11.42
C ALA A 303 6.15 1.60 -12.73
N VAL A 304 5.59 1.00 -13.80
CA VAL A 304 5.45 1.66 -15.10
C VAL A 304 4.46 2.84 -15.05
N LEU A 305 3.36 2.71 -14.31
CA LEU A 305 2.40 3.81 -14.10
C LEU A 305 3.01 4.99 -13.35
N GLU A 306 3.93 4.72 -12.42
CA GLU A 306 4.65 5.76 -11.67
C GLU A 306 5.62 6.53 -12.55
N GLU A 307 6.42 5.82 -13.35
CA GLU A 307 7.45 6.42 -14.21
C GLU A 307 6.86 7.38 -15.25
N LYS A 308 5.59 7.15 -15.63
CA LYS A 308 4.85 7.97 -16.59
C LYS A 308 4.07 9.14 -15.97
N LYS A 309 4.15 9.37 -14.65
CA LYS A 309 3.57 10.55 -14.00
C LYS A 309 4.24 11.83 -14.49
#